data_AF-A0A918RBB7-F1
#
_entry.id   AF-A0A918RBB7-F1
#
_cell.length_a   1.000
_cell.length_b   1.000
_cell.length_c   1.000
_cell.angle_alpha   90.00
_cell.angle_beta   90.00
_cell.angle_gamma   90.00
#
_symmetry.space_group_name_H-M   'P 1'
#
loop_
_entity.id
_entity.type
_entity.pdbx_description
1 polymer ?
#
loop_
_entity_poly.entity_id
_entity_poly.type
_entity_poly.pdbx_seq_one_letter_code
_entity_poly.pdbx_strand_id
1 'polypeptide(L)' 'MLAIIKRLFADKAGATALEYGLICALIVIAMVGAFNGFTNETQSMWTDVASKQKAATQKSSRN' A
#
# COMPACT_ATOMS: atom_id res chain seq x y z
N MET A 1 4.44 -34.01 -28.53
CA MET A 1 3.40 -33.02 -28.12
C MET A 1 2.64 -33.45 -26.87
N LEU A 2 2.03 -34.64 -26.82
CA LEU A 2 1.26 -35.10 -25.64
C LEU A 2 2.08 -35.18 -24.33
N ALA A 3 3.37 -35.48 -24.41
CA ALA A 3 4.24 -35.56 -23.22
C ALA A 3 4.43 -34.21 -22.52
N ILE A 4 4.44 -33.10 -23.26
CA ILE A 4 4.56 -31.75 -22.71
C ILE A 4 3.27 -31.36 -21.99
N ILE A 5 2.12 -31.65 -22.59
CA ILE A 5 0.80 -31.39 -21.99
C ILE A 5 0.62 -32.19 -20.69
N LYS A 6 0.97 -33.49 -20.67
CA LYS A 6 0.93 -34.30 -19.44
C LYS A 6 1.86 -33.77 -18.34
N ARG A 7 3.03 -33.25 -18.71
CA ARG A 7 4.00 -32.70 -17.76
C ARG A 7 3.55 -31.37 -17.17
N LEU A 8 2.88 -30.52 -17.97
CA LEU A 8 2.23 -29.29 -17.49
C LEU A 8 1.12 -29.57 -16.47
N PHE A 9 0.27 -30.58 -16.71
CA PHE A 9 -0.76 -30.97 -15.75
C PHE A 9 -0.22 -31.64 -14.47
N ALA A 10 0.98 -32.23 -14.53
CA ALA A 10 1.65 -32.83 -13.38
C ALA A 10 2.49 -31.82 -12.59
N ASP A 11 2.70 -30.61 -13.11
CA ASP A 11 3.60 -29.62 -12.52
C ASP A 11 2.89 -28.81 -11.42
N LYS A 12 3.17 -29.18 -10.17
CA LYS A 12 2.66 -28.45 -9.00
C LYS A 12 3.34 -27.10 -8.80
N ALA A 13 4.53 -26.88 -9.34
CA ALA A 13 5.23 -25.60 -9.17
C ALA A 13 4.55 -24.46 -9.95
N GLY A 14 3.92 -24.77 -11.09
CA GLY A 14 3.11 -23.81 -11.84
C GLY A 14 1.79 -23.47 -11.11
N ALA A 15 1.17 -24.47 -10.48
CA ALA A 15 -0.03 -24.26 -9.68
C ALA A 15 0.25 -23.43 -8.41
N THR A 16 1.37 -23.68 -7.72
CA THR A 16 1.77 -22.88 -6.55
C THR A 16 2.16 -21.46 -6.92
N ALA A 17 2.77 -21.22 -8.08
CA ALA A 17 3.05 -19.86 -8.55
C ALA A 17 1.78 -19.02 -8.72
N LEU A 18 0.67 -19.65 -9.09
CA LEU A 18 -0.62 -18.98 -9.24
C LEU A 18 -1.27 -18.68 -7.87
N GLU A 19 -1.14 -19.58 -6.90
CA GLU A 19 -1.65 -19.38 -5.53
C GLU A 19 -0.89 -18.27 -4.80
N TYR A 20 0.45 -18.33 -4.80
CA TYR A 20 1.27 -17.28 -4.21
C TYR A 20 1.16 -15.97 -4.99
N GLY A 21 1.02 -16.03 -6.32
CA GLY A 21 0.74 -14.86 -7.17
C GLY A 21 -0.59 -14.19 -6.81
N LEU A 22 -1.65 -14.97 -6.56
CA LEU A 22 -2.94 -14.46 -6.12
C LEU A 22 -2.87 -13.82 -4.73
N ILE A 23 -2.18 -14.47 -3.77
CA ILE A 23 -1.98 -13.91 -2.43
C ILE A 23 -1.24 -12.57 -2.51
N CYS A 24 -0.14 -12.49 -3.28
CA CYS A 24 0.59 -11.24 -3.49
C CYS A 24 -0.30 -10.17 -4.13
N ALA A 25 -1.10 -10.51 -5.14
CA ALA A 25 -2.03 -9.57 -5.77
C ALA A 25 -3.04 -9.00 -4.75
N LEU A 26 -3.62 -9.85 -3.91
CA LEU A 26 -4.56 -9.43 -2.86
C LEU A 26 -3.90 -8.54 -1.80
N ILE A 27 -2.66 -8.84 -1.41
CA ILE A 27 -1.88 -8.01 -0.49
C ILE A 27 -1.63 -6.62 -1.09
N VAL A 28 -1.24 -6.54 -2.36
CA VAL A 28 -1.01 -5.25 -3.04
C VAL A 28 -2.28 -4.42 -3.10
N ILE A 29 -3.43 -5.01 -3.43
CA ILE A 29 -4.71 -4.31 -3.47
C ILE A 29 -5.08 -3.77 -2.08
N ALA A 30 -4.89 -4.58 -1.02
CA ALA A 30 -5.13 -4.14 0.35
C ALA A 30 -4.21 -2.97 0.77
N MET A 31 -2.93 -3.02 0.39
CA MET A 31 -1.97 -1.95 0.66
C MET A 31 -2.35 -0.65 -0.05
N VAL A 32 -2.77 -0.71 -1.31
CA VAL A 32 -3.25 0.47 -2.05
C VAL A 32 -4.45 1.13 -1.34
N GLY A 33 -5.38 0.33 -0.81
CA GLY A 33 -6.47 0.83 0.02
C GLY A 33 -5.97 1.55 1.28
N ALA A 34 -5.05 0.92 2.01
CA ALA A 34 -4.48 1.48 3.25
C ALA A 34 -3.68 2.78 3.02
N PHE A 35 -3.00 2.92 1.87
CA PHE A 35 -2.23 4.13 1.56
C PHE A 35 -3.08 5.39 1.43
N ASN A 36 -4.34 5.28 1.01
CA ASN A 36 -5.24 6.43 0.94
C ASN A 36 -5.51 7.00 2.34
N GLY A 37 -5.84 6.14 3.31
CA GLY A 37 -6.05 6.56 4.70
C GLY A 37 -4.77 7.13 5.33
N PHE A 38 -3.65 6.44 5.14
CA PHE A 38 -2.34 6.89 5.63
C PHE A 38 -1.93 8.27 5.09
N THR A 39 -2.18 8.52 3.80
CA THR A 39 -1.85 9.80 3.15
C THR A 39 -2.70 10.93 3.70
N ASN A 40 -4.01 10.70 3.87
CA ASN A 40 -4.94 11.68 4.42
C ASN A 40 -4.54 12.09 5.85
N GLU A 41 -4.24 11.10 6.71
CA GLU A 41 -3.79 11.37 8.07
C GLU A 41 -2.45 12.11 8.11
N THR A 42 -1.51 11.73 7.24
CA THR A 42 -0.22 12.42 7.11
C THR A 42 -0.41 13.88 6.68
N GLN A 43 -1.30 14.15 5.71
CA GLN A 43 -1.60 15.51 5.27
C GLN A 43 -2.29 16.33 6.36
N SER A 44 -3.21 15.72 7.10
CA SER A 44 -3.89 16.33 8.25
C SER A 44 -2.88 16.75 9.32
N MET A 45 -1.98 15.84 9.70
CA MET A 45 -0.91 16.11 10.66
C MET A 45 -0.02 17.29 10.23
N TRP A 46 0.41 17.34 8.97
CA TRP A 46 1.24 18.45 8.48
C TRP A 46 0.49 19.79 8.45
N THR A 47 -0.81 19.76 8.12
CA THR A 47 -1.67 20.94 8.15
C THR A 47 -1.82 21.47 9.56
N ASP A 48 -2.02 20.58 10.53
CA ASP A 48 -2.12 20.92 11.95
C ASP A 48 -0.82 21.52 12.49
N VAL A 49 0.32 20.91 12.15
CA VAL A 49 1.64 21.44 12.53
C VAL A 49 1.86 22.83 11.92
N ALA A 50 1.56 23.00 10.64
CA ALA A 50 1.69 24.31 9.97
C ALA A 50 0.77 25.36 10.60
N SER A 51 -0.45 24.98 10.96
CA SER A 51 -1.40 25.86 11.66
C SER A 51 -0.88 26.28 13.04
N LYS A 52 -0.41 25.31 13.83
CA LYS A 52 0.18 25.57 15.16
C LYS A 52 1.43 26.44 15.07
N GLN A 53 2.30 26.20 14.08
CA GLN A 53 3.47 27.03 13.83
C GLN A 53 3.07 28.47 13.51
N LYS A 54 2.12 28.68 12.59
CA LYS A 54 1.61 30.02 12.25
C LYS A 54 1.05 30.73 13.48
N ALA A 55 0.23 30.03 14.27
CA ALA A 55 -0.35 30.58 15.50
C ALA A 55 0.73 30.96 16.53
N ALA A 56 1.76 30.12 16.70
CA ALA A 56 2.87 30.40 17.62
C ALA A 56 3.70 31.61 17.17
N THR A 57 4.04 31.70 15.88
CA THR A 57 4.77 32.85 15.33
C THR A 57 3.94 34.14 15.40
N GLN A 58 2.64 34.08 15.10
CA GLN A 58 1.74 35.23 15.25
C GLN A 58 1.62 35.67 16.71
N LYS A 59 1.54 34.74 17.65
CA LYS A 59 1.55 35.06 19.09
C LYS A 59 2.86 35.73 19.51
N SER A 60 4.00 35.23 19.01
CA SER A 60 5.32 35.83 19.27
C SER A 60 5.48 37.23 18.68
N SER A 61 4.79 37.55 17.58
CA SER A 61 4.83 38.89 16.97
C SER A 61 3.90 39.90 17.65
N ARG A 62 2.99 39.46 18.52
CA ARG A 62 1.99 40.31 19.20
C ARG A 62 2.37 40.67 20.64
N ASN A 63 3.51 40.17 21.12
CA ASN A 63 4.08 40.46 22.44
C ASN A 63 5.40 41.21 22.26
#